data_AF-A0A946XFF4-F1
#
_entry.id   AF-A0A946XFF4-F1
#
_cell.length_a   1.000
_cell.length_b   1.000
_cell.length_c   1.000
_cell.angle_alpha   90.00
_cell.angle_beta   90.00
_cell.angle_gamma   90.00
#
_symmetry.space_group_name_H-M   'P 1'
#
loop_
_entity.id
_entity.type
_entity.pdbx_description
1 polymer ?
#
loop_
_entity_poly.entity_id
_entity_poly.type
_entity_poly.pdbx_seq_one_letter_code
_entity_poly.pdbx_strand_id
1 'polypeptide(L)'
;MLEAYRAHVAERAQQNIPPKPLDPEWTAGLVELLKNPPAGEEEFLLDLIANRVPPGVDEAAYVKASFLSAIVNGEASSPLIDRSAAVTLLGNMHGGYNVATLVALLDDAELSSQAAEELKSTLLVFDAFHDVAEKADSGNTDAKAVMQSWADAEWFTSNDAVPQSIKVAVFKATGEINTDDLSPAQDAWSRPDIPLHARAMFKMTRDGMHPEEHG
;
A
#
# COMPACT_ATOMS: atom_id res chain seq x y z
N MET A 1 17.23 -9.96 7.98
CA MET A 1 16.29 -9.21 7.11
C MET A 1 17.03 -8.14 6.31
N LEU A 2 17.59 -7.09 6.93
CA LEU A 2 18.20 -5.95 6.21
C LEU A 2 19.27 -6.33 5.19
N GLU A 3 20.24 -7.19 5.55
CA GLU A 3 21.30 -7.60 4.63
C GLU A 3 20.76 -8.30 3.38
N ALA A 4 19.85 -9.26 3.57
CA ALA A 4 19.20 -9.96 2.46
C ALA A 4 18.36 -9.01 1.59
N TYR A 5 17.63 -8.08 2.22
CA TYR A 5 16.85 -7.07 1.49
C TYR A 5 17.75 -6.14 0.67
N ARG A 6 18.87 -5.66 1.23
CA ARG A 6 19.83 -4.81 0.52
C ARG A 6 20.51 -5.55 -0.64
N ALA A 7 20.81 -6.83 -0.48
CA ALA A 7 21.31 -7.66 -1.57
C ALA A 7 20.29 -7.76 -2.72
N HIS A 8 19.01 -7.98 -2.40
CA HIS A 8 17.92 -7.98 -3.37
C HIS A 8 17.75 -6.63 -4.08
N VAL A 9 17.84 -5.51 -3.34
CA VAL A 9 17.82 -4.17 -3.93
C VAL A 9 18.96 -4.00 -4.94
N ALA A 10 20.19 -4.43 -4.59
CA ALA A 10 21.33 -4.34 -5.48
C ALA A 10 21.18 -5.22 -6.73
N GLU A 11 20.64 -6.45 -6.59
CA GLU A 11 20.34 -7.33 -7.72
C GLU A 11 19.32 -6.69 -8.68
N ARG A 12 18.24 -6.11 -8.13
CA ARG A 12 17.17 -5.47 -8.91
C ARG A 12 17.65 -4.18 -9.58
N ALA A 13 18.55 -3.44 -8.94
CA ALA A 13 19.17 -2.26 -9.52
C ALA A 13 20.03 -2.57 -10.77
N GLN A 14 20.68 -3.74 -10.83
CA GLN A 14 21.41 -4.19 -12.05
C GLN A 14 20.48 -4.37 -13.25
N GLN A 15 19.20 -4.58 -12.99
CA GLN A 15 18.13 -4.74 -13.97
C GLN A 15 17.35 -3.44 -14.22
N ASN A 16 17.75 -2.33 -13.57
CA ASN A 16 17.07 -1.04 -13.59
C ASN A 16 15.58 -1.11 -13.18
N ILE A 17 15.26 -1.97 -12.21
CA ILE A 17 13.90 -2.14 -11.67
C ILE A 17 13.90 -2.00 -10.15
N PRO A 18 12.78 -1.56 -9.54
CA PRO A 18 12.65 -1.50 -8.09
C PRO A 18 12.69 -2.89 -7.42
N PRO A 19 13.02 -2.96 -6.12
CA PRO A 19 12.92 -4.21 -5.36
C PRO A 19 11.48 -4.73 -5.34
N LYS A 20 11.33 -6.04 -5.14
CA LYS A 20 10.03 -6.62 -4.81
C LYS A 20 9.47 -6.03 -3.50
N PRO A 21 8.14 -5.99 -3.32
CA PRO A 21 7.54 -5.79 -2.01
C PRO A 21 8.08 -6.79 -0.98
N LEU A 22 7.92 -6.47 0.30
CA LEU A 22 8.27 -7.37 1.39
C LEU A 22 7.31 -8.56 1.42
N ASP A 23 7.87 -9.74 1.59
CA ASP A 23 7.13 -10.96 1.90
C ASP A 23 6.82 -11.03 3.42
N PRO A 24 6.05 -12.02 3.88
CA PRO A 24 5.70 -12.17 5.29
C PRO A 24 6.92 -12.33 6.19
N GLU A 25 7.95 -13.06 5.74
CA GLU A 25 9.18 -13.32 6.50
C GLU A 25 10.01 -12.05 6.69
N TRP A 26 10.20 -11.25 5.65
CA TRP A 26 10.86 -9.94 5.76
C TRP A 26 10.03 -8.97 6.58
N THR A 27 8.71 -8.97 6.45
CA THR A 27 7.84 -8.11 7.26
C THR A 27 7.90 -8.48 8.74
N ALA A 28 7.93 -9.77 9.08
CA ALA A 28 8.15 -10.22 10.46
C ALA A 28 9.54 -9.81 10.98
N GLY A 29 10.58 -9.94 10.16
CA GLY A 29 11.92 -9.46 10.49
C GLY A 29 11.99 -7.95 10.68
N LEU A 30 11.22 -7.18 9.90
CA LEU A 30 11.09 -5.72 10.04
C LEU A 30 10.42 -5.35 11.35
N VAL A 31 9.37 -6.07 11.76
CA VAL A 31 8.68 -5.85 13.05
C VAL A 31 9.66 -5.96 14.22
N GLU A 32 10.53 -6.98 14.23
CA GLU A 32 11.52 -7.14 15.30
C GLU A 32 12.57 -6.01 15.31
N LEU A 33 12.95 -5.52 14.12
CA LEU A 33 13.82 -4.34 13.99
C LEU A 33 13.12 -3.06 14.43
N LEU A 34 11.82 -2.89 14.16
CA LEU A 34 11.05 -1.73 14.62
C LEU A 34 10.89 -1.72 16.14
N LYS A 35 10.87 -2.88 16.80
CA LYS A 35 10.88 -2.98 18.27
C LYS A 35 12.24 -2.61 18.87
N ASN A 36 13.33 -2.98 18.20
CA ASN A 36 14.71 -2.74 18.64
C ASN A 36 15.58 -2.23 17.47
N PRO A 37 15.44 -0.95 17.08
CA PRO A 37 16.08 -0.44 15.88
C PRO A 37 17.61 -0.35 16.04
N PRO A 38 18.38 -0.83 15.06
CA PRO A 38 19.79 -0.51 14.96
C PRO A 38 19.98 1.00 14.77
N ALA A 39 21.01 1.56 15.42
CA ALA A 39 21.31 2.98 15.29
C ALA A 39 21.61 3.37 13.83
N GLY A 40 20.97 4.43 13.35
CA GLY A 40 21.15 4.95 11.99
C GLY A 40 20.29 4.26 10.91
N GLU A 41 19.44 3.30 11.29
CA GLU A 41 18.53 2.62 10.37
C GLU A 41 17.07 3.09 10.53
N GLU A 42 16.79 4.03 11.42
CA GLU A 42 15.44 4.40 11.86
C GLU A 42 14.54 4.84 10.70
N GLU A 43 15.01 5.81 9.90
CA GLU A 43 14.27 6.30 8.73
C GLU A 43 14.05 5.22 7.68
N PHE A 44 15.05 4.33 7.50
CA PHE A 44 14.96 3.25 6.53
C PHE A 44 13.91 2.22 6.94
N LEU A 45 13.86 1.83 8.22
CA LEU A 45 12.84 0.92 8.74
C LEU A 45 11.43 1.51 8.60
N LEU A 46 11.27 2.82 8.84
CA LEU A 46 10.01 3.53 8.65
C LEU A 46 9.58 3.57 7.17
N ASP A 47 10.50 3.79 6.23
CA ASP A 47 10.19 3.70 4.79
C ASP A 47 9.72 2.30 4.40
N LEU A 48 10.38 1.25 4.91
CA LEU A 48 10.02 -0.13 4.58
C LEU A 48 8.59 -0.48 5.04
N ILE A 49 8.22 -0.13 6.28
CA ILE A 49 6.90 -0.47 6.81
C ILE A 49 5.80 0.39 6.16
N ALA A 50 6.10 1.63 5.80
CA ALA A 50 5.16 2.52 5.14
C ALA A 50 4.91 2.11 3.68
N ASN A 51 5.99 1.84 2.92
CA ASN A 51 5.95 1.88 1.46
C ASN A 51 6.30 0.54 0.77
N ARG A 52 6.76 -0.48 1.51
CA ARG A 52 7.23 -1.75 0.91
C ARG A 52 6.42 -2.98 1.26
N VAL A 53 5.40 -2.87 2.12
CA VAL A 53 4.47 -3.98 2.40
C VAL A 53 3.25 -3.86 1.47
N PRO A 54 2.83 -4.93 0.77
CA PRO A 54 1.58 -4.93 0.01
C PRO A 54 0.37 -4.55 0.87
N PRO A 55 -0.64 -3.87 0.32
CA PRO A 55 -1.87 -3.55 1.03
C PRO A 55 -2.88 -4.72 1.04
N GLY A 56 -4.03 -4.52 1.65
CA GLY A 56 -5.15 -5.45 1.55
C GLY A 56 -5.01 -6.70 2.43
N VAL A 57 -5.26 -7.86 1.82
CA VAL A 57 -5.29 -9.18 2.49
C VAL A 57 -4.08 -10.07 2.14
N ASP A 58 -2.99 -9.44 1.70
CA ASP A 58 -1.71 -10.13 1.54
C ASP A 58 -1.16 -10.63 2.89
N GLU A 59 -0.42 -11.74 2.89
CA GLU A 59 0.13 -12.32 4.12
C GLU A 59 1.12 -11.37 4.82
N ALA A 60 1.86 -10.54 4.08
CA ALA A 60 2.72 -9.52 4.66
C ALA A 60 1.90 -8.36 5.25
N ALA A 61 0.78 -8.02 4.61
CA ALA A 61 -0.18 -7.06 5.15
C ALA A 61 -0.75 -7.54 6.49
N TYR A 62 -1.05 -8.84 6.63
CA TYR A 62 -1.50 -9.42 7.90
C TYR A 62 -0.49 -9.18 9.03
N VAL A 63 0.80 -9.41 8.77
CA VAL A 63 1.87 -9.20 9.75
C VAL A 63 1.97 -7.71 10.13
N LYS A 64 1.94 -6.81 9.14
CA LYS A 64 1.95 -5.35 9.37
C LYS A 64 0.75 -4.90 10.19
N ALA A 65 -0.47 -5.28 9.79
CA ALA A 65 -1.69 -4.92 10.50
C ALA A 65 -1.64 -5.42 11.95
N SER A 66 -1.30 -6.70 12.16
CA SER A 66 -1.24 -7.29 13.50
C SER A 66 -0.27 -6.54 14.42
N PHE A 67 0.90 -6.14 13.92
CA PHE A 67 1.86 -5.35 14.70
C PHE A 67 1.35 -3.95 15.03
N LEU A 68 0.79 -3.24 14.05
CA LEU A 68 0.25 -1.89 14.26
C LEU A 68 -0.96 -1.89 15.20
N SER A 69 -1.84 -2.89 15.08
CA SER A 69 -2.94 -3.15 16.01
C SER A 69 -2.44 -3.41 17.44
N ALA A 70 -1.37 -4.19 17.58
CA ALA A 70 -0.75 -4.42 18.89
C ALA A 70 -0.15 -3.14 19.50
N ILE A 71 0.41 -2.22 18.68
CA ILE A 71 0.88 -0.91 19.16
C ILE A 71 -0.30 -0.07 19.69
N VAL A 72 -1.38 0.08 18.92
CA VAL A 72 -2.50 0.94 19.33
C VAL A 72 -3.23 0.39 20.56
N ASN A 73 -3.23 -0.93 20.76
CA ASN A 73 -3.80 -1.61 21.93
C ASN A 73 -2.83 -1.70 23.14
N GLY A 74 -1.57 -1.26 23.00
CA GLY A 74 -0.57 -1.33 24.07
C GLY A 74 -0.02 -2.73 24.36
N GLU A 75 -0.21 -3.67 23.43
CA GLU A 75 0.28 -5.06 23.49
C GLU A 75 1.71 -5.20 22.94
N ALA A 76 2.15 -4.23 22.12
CA ALA A 76 3.49 -4.10 21.61
C ALA A 76 3.96 -2.64 21.70
N SER A 77 5.27 -2.42 21.61
CA SER A 77 5.86 -1.08 21.57
C SER A 77 6.99 -1.01 20.56
N SER A 78 7.21 0.20 20.06
CA SER A 78 8.34 0.55 19.19
C SER A 78 8.84 1.93 19.62
N PRO A 79 10.16 2.17 19.68
CA PRO A 79 10.69 3.52 19.85
C PRO A 79 10.50 4.42 18.62
N LEU A 80 10.10 3.86 17.47
CA LEU A 80 9.94 4.60 16.21
C LEU A 80 8.47 4.85 15.81
N ILE A 81 7.55 4.04 16.32
CA ILE A 81 6.13 4.09 15.97
C ILE A 81 5.32 4.19 17.26
N ASP A 82 4.81 5.39 17.54
CA ASP A 82 3.84 5.59 18.60
C ASP A 82 2.41 5.19 18.17
N ARG A 83 1.45 5.27 19.08
CA ARG A 83 0.05 4.91 18.81
C ARG A 83 -0.55 5.73 17.66
N SER A 84 -0.24 7.03 17.58
CA SER A 84 -0.78 7.91 16.54
C SER A 84 -0.19 7.56 15.17
N ALA A 85 1.12 7.35 15.08
CA ALA A 85 1.79 6.91 13.86
C ALA A 85 1.26 5.54 13.39
N ALA A 86 0.95 4.63 14.31
CA ALA A 86 0.36 3.33 13.97
C ALA A 86 -1.04 3.46 13.34
N VAL A 87 -1.88 4.39 13.80
CA VAL A 87 -3.19 4.67 13.19
C VAL A 87 -3.03 5.14 11.74
N THR A 88 -2.12 6.07 11.47
CA THR A 88 -1.86 6.53 10.09
C THR A 88 -1.27 5.43 9.21
N LEU A 89 -0.42 4.55 9.76
CA LEU A 89 0.07 3.39 9.01
C LEU A 89 -1.02 2.37 8.71
N LEU A 90 -2.00 2.19 9.62
CA LEU A 90 -3.19 1.37 9.39
C LEU A 90 -4.11 1.97 8.31
N GLY A 91 -4.32 3.29 8.32
CA GLY A 91 -5.12 3.99 7.30
C GLY A 91 -4.58 3.79 5.89
N ASN A 92 -3.25 3.79 5.74
CA ASN A 92 -2.56 3.58 4.46
C ASN A 92 -2.57 2.11 3.95
N MET A 93 -3.25 1.18 4.62
CA MET A 93 -3.37 -0.21 4.15
C MET A 93 -4.54 -0.43 3.19
N HIS A 94 -5.35 0.61 2.93
CA HIS A 94 -6.45 0.68 1.95
C HIS A 94 -7.64 -0.27 2.18
N GLY A 95 -7.54 -1.22 3.11
CA GLY A 95 -8.60 -2.17 3.45
C GLY A 95 -8.06 -3.54 3.86
N GLY A 96 -8.96 -4.43 4.29
CA GLY A 96 -8.59 -5.77 4.77
C GLY A 96 -8.30 -5.77 6.27
N TYR A 97 -7.11 -6.25 6.66
CA TYR A 97 -6.78 -6.53 8.06
C TYR A 97 -6.72 -5.28 8.97
N ASN A 98 -6.62 -4.08 8.41
CA ASN A 98 -6.59 -2.82 9.15
C ASN A 98 -7.98 -2.34 9.62
N VAL A 99 -9.05 -2.69 8.90
CA VAL A 99 -10.37 -2.05 9.04
C VAL A 99 -10.95 -2.27 10.43
N ALA A 100 -10.94 -3.51 10.93
CA ALA A 100 -11.52 -3.84 12.23
C ALA A 100 -10.85 -3.05 13.37
N THR A 101 -9.53 -2.84 13.30
CA THR A 101 -8.82 -2.03 14.29
C THR A 101 -9.22 -0.56 14.20
N LEU A 102 -9.27 0.03 13.01
CA LEU A 102 -9.69 1.43 12.84
C LEU A 102 -11.13 1.67 13.34
N VAL A 103 -12.05 0.74 13.09
CA VAL A 103 -13.44 0.82 13.58
C VAL A 103 -13.49 0.67 15.11
N ALA A 104 -12.69 -0.22 15.70
CA ALA A 104 -12.60 -0.35 17.15
C ALA A 104 -12.08 0.94 17.80
N LEU A 105 -11.09 1.59 17.19
CA LEU A 105 -10.50 2.83 17.67
C LEU A 105 -11.45 4.03 17.69
N LEU A 106 -12.62 3.96 17.04
CA LEU A 106 -13.67 4.96 17.21
C LEU A 106 -14.16 5.06 18.67
N ASP A 107 -13.94 4.06 19.52
CA ASP A 107 -14.27 4.14 20.96
C ASP A 107 -13.07 4.60 21.82
N ASP A 108 -11.89 4.80 21.23
CA ASP A 108 -10.69 5.22 21.94
C ASP A 108 -10.69 6.73 22.21
N ALA A 109 -10.49 7.11 23.47
CA ALA A 109 -10.58 8.51 23.90
C ALA A 109 -9.52 9.44 23.29
N GLU A 110 -8.38 8.89 22.84
CA GLU A 110 -7.26 9.65 22.28
C GLU A 110 -7.20 9.54 20.75
N LEU A 111 -7.56 8.37 20.21
CA LEU A 111 -7.34 8.03 18.79
C LEU A 111 -8.60 8.09 17.93
N SER A 112 -9.80 8.21 18.52
CA SER A 112 -11.06 8.15 17.77
C SER A 112 -11.14 9.14 16.61
N SER A 113 -10.77 10.40 16.83
CA SER A 113 -10.77 11.42 15.78
C SER A 113 -9.81 11.10 14.63
N GLN A 114 -8.63 10.55 14.94
CA GLN A 114 -7.65 10.16 13.93
C GLN A 114 -8.11 8.91 13.17
N ALA A 115 -8.62 7.89 13.86
CA ALA A 115 -9.16 6.69 13.23
C ALA A 115 -10.33 7.01 12.31
N ALA A 116 -11.20 7.94 12.71
CA ALA A 116 -12.27 8.45 11.86
C ALA A 116 -11.71 9.12 10.60
N GLU A 117 -10.67 9.95 10.70
CA GLU A 117 -10.06 10.58 9.53
C GLU A 117 -9.53 9.55 8.53
N GLU A 118 -8.87 8.50 9.00
CA GLU A 118 -8.39 7.40 8.14
C GLU A 118 -9.58 6.62 7.51
N LEU A 119 -10.66 6.38 8.27
CA LEU A 119 -11.84 5.66 7.78
C LEU A 119 -12.61 6.42 6.68
N LYS A 120 -12.64 7.76 6.72
CA LYS A 120 -13.34 8.58 5.70
C LYS A 120 -12.84 8.31 4.28
N SER A 121 -11.54 8.03 4.12
CA SER A 121 -10.91 7.72 2.83
C SER A 121 -10.82 6.21 2.53
N THR A 122 -11.18 5.34 3.48
CA THR A 122 -11.14 3.89 3.31
C THR A 122 -12.37 3.40 2.54
N LEU A 123 -12.18 2.93 1.30
CA LEU A 123 -13.28 2.45 0.45
C LEU A 123 -13.66 0.99 0.72
N LEU A 124 -12.66 0.16 1.06
CA LEU A 124 -12.82 -1.28 1.20
C LEU A 124 -13.27 -1.68 2.62
N VAL A 125 -14.31 -1.00 3.13
CA VAL A 125 -14.88 -1.25 4.47
C VAL A 125 -15.87 -2.42 4.50
N PHE A 126 -16.49 -2.75 3.37
CA PHE A 126 -17.46 -3.86 3.22
C PHE A 126 -18.48 -3.90 4.38
N ASP A 127 -18.67 -5.05 5.03
CA ASP A 127 -19.65 -5.23 6.10
C ASP A 127 -19.32 -4.43 7.37
N ALA A 128 -18.05 -4.02 7.57
CA ALA A 128 -17.67 -3.15 8.69
C ALA A 128 -18.30 -1.74 8.59
N PHE A 129 -18.90 -1.40 7.44
CA PHE A 129 -19.82 -0.28 7.34
C PHE A 129 -20.91 -0.33 8.42
N HIS A 130 -21.48 -1.52 8.68
CA HIS A 130 -22.54 -1.69 9.66
C HIS A 130 -22.03 -1.45 11.09
N ASP A 131 -20.80 -1.83 11.39
CA ASP A 131 -20.17 -1.57 12.70
C ASP A 131 -19.99 -0.06 12.95
N VAL A 132 -19.58 0.69 11.92
CA VAL A 132 -19.50 2.16 11.99
C VAL A 132 -20.89 2.78 12.13
N ALA A 133 -21.87 2.30 11.37
CA ALA A 133 -23.25 2.78 11.45
C ALA A 133 -23.86 2.55 12.83
N GLU A 134 -23.67 1.37 13.43
CA GLU A 134 -24.15 1.05 14.78
C GLU A 134 -23.54 1.97 15.84
N LYS A 135 -22.23 2.26 15.75
CA LYS A 135 -21.56 3.23 16.61
C LYS A 135 -22.14 4.63 16.44
N ALA A 136 -22.40 5.05 15.21
CA ALA A 136 -23.02 6.35 14.91
C ALA A 136 -24.43 6.44 15.52
N ASP A 137 -25.27 5.41 15.35
CA ASP A 137 -26.62 5.33 15.92
C ASP A 137 -26.59 5.32 17.46
N SER A 138 -25.56 4.72 18.05
CA SER A 138 -25.30 4.71 19.50
C SER A 138 -24.78 6.05 20.04
N GLY A 139 -24.56 7.05 19.18
CA GLY A 139 -24.22 8.41 19.57
C GLY A 139 -22.74 8.80 19.45
N ASN A 140 -21.88 7.91 18.93
CA ASN A 140 -20.47 8.22 18.70
C ASN A 140 -20.32 9.35 17.66
N THR A 141 -19.71 10.46 18.06
CA THR A 141 -19.58 11.66 17.22
C THR A 141 -18.66 11.46 16.03
N ASP A 142 -17.58 10.71 16.22
CA ASP A 142 -16.59 10.47 15.18
C ASP A 142 -17.13 9.46 14.15
N ALA A 143 -17.84 8.42 14.60
CA ALA A 143 -18.55 7.50 13.71
C ALA A 143 -19.61 8.23 12.86
N LYS A 144 -20.36 9.18 13.44
CA LYS A 144 -21.28 10.04 12.67
C LYS A 144 -20.55 10.87 11.63
N ALA A 145 -19.38 11.41 11.96
CA ALA A 145 -18.56 12.17 11.01
C ALA A 145 -18.07 11.29 9.84
N VAL A 146 -17.68 10.04 10.11
CA VAL A 146 -17.34 9.05 9.07
C VAL A 146 -18.54 8.80 8.15
N MET A 147 -19.71 8.50 8.72
CA MET A 147 -20.93 8.25 7.95
C MET A 147 -21.33 9.46 7.07
N GLN A 148 -21.22 10.67 7.62
CA GLN A 148 -21.51 11.90 6.88
C GLN A 148 -20.52 12.13 5.73
N SER A 149 -19.21 11.96 5.99
CA SER A 149 -18.17 12.07 4.97
C SER A 149 -18.36 11.10 3.80
N TRP A 150 -18.73 9.85 4.10
CA TRP A 150 -19.07 8.85 3.08
C TRP A 150 -20.32 9.25 2.28
N ALA A 151 -21.35 9.78 2.94
CA ALA A 151 -22.58 10.25 2.29
C ALA A 151 -22.34 11.48 1.40
N ASP A 152 -21.46 12.38 1.82
CA ASP A 152 -21.02 13.56 1.06
C ASP A 152 -19.99 13.22 -0.02
N ALA A 153 -19.60 11.94 -0.11
CA ALA A 153 -18.63 11.39 -1.04
C ALA A 153 -17.28 12.12 -1.00
N GLU A 154 -16.81 12.51 0.20
CA GLU A 154 -15.52 13.21 0.36
C GLU A 154 -14.34 12.37 -0.14
N TRP A 155 -14.44 11.04 -0.06
CA TRP A 155 -13.48 10.10 -0.67
C TRP A 155 -13.33 10.27 -2.19
N PHE A 156 -14.33 10.86 -2.86
CA PHE A 156 -14.33 11.17 -4.29
C PHE A 156 -14.08 12.66 -4.54
N THR A 157 -14.85 13.54 -3.88
CA THR A 157 -14.88 14.98 -4.16
C THR A 157 -13.64 15.73 -3.71
N SER A 158 -12.82 15.15 -2.82
CA SER A 158 -11.53 15.69 -2.43
C SER A 158 -10.41 15.44 -3.45
N ASN A 159 -10.60 14.52 -4.41
CA ASN A 159 -9.60 14.27 -5.45
C ASN A 159 -9.57 15.38 -6.49
N ASP A 160 -8.41 15.56 -7.12
CA ASP A 160 -8.28 16.44 -8.27
C ASP A 160 -9.25 16.04 -9.39
N ALA A 161 -10.00 17.02 -9.90
CA ALA A 161 -10.83 16.81 -11.07
C ALA A 161 -9.97 16.51 -12.30
N VAL A 162 -10.50 15.70 -13.23
CA VAL A 162 -9.83 15.43 -14.51
C VAL A 162 -9.54 16.77 -15.22
N PRO A 163 -8.28 17.06 -15.58
CA PRO A 163 -7.92 18.31 -16.24
C PRO A 163 -8.69 18.50 -17.55
N GLN A 164 -9.15 19.72 -17.82
CA GLN A 164 -9.84 20.05 -19.08
C GLN A 164 -8.95 19.87 -20.33
N SER A 165 -7.63 19.87 -20.15
CA SER A 165 -6.65 19.62 -21.21
C SER A 165 -5.44 18.91 -20.63
N ILE A 166 -4.98 17.86 -21.31
CA ILE A 166 -3.78 17.10 -20.96
C ILE A 166 -2.81 17.22 -22.14
N LYS A 167 -1.64 17.81 -21.90
CA LYS A 167 -0.56 17.87 -22.90
C LYS A 167 0.32 16.64 -22.74
N VAL A 168 0.46 15.86 -23.81
CA VAL A 168 1.23 14.60 -23.82
C VAL A 168 2.16 14.54 -25.03
N ALA A 169 3.22 13.73 -24.90
CA ALA A 169 4.01 13.30 -26.05
C ALA A 169 3.40 12.02 -26.64
N VAL A 170 3.34 11.92 -27.96
CA VAL A 170 2.76 10.75 -28.63
C VAL A 170 3.82 9.65 -28.73
N PHE A 171 3.61 8.54 -28.02
CA PHE A 171 4.29 7.27 -28.28
C PHE A 171 3.47 6.48 -29.32
N LYS A 172 3.91 6.50 -30.58
CA LYS A 172 3.18 5.86 -31.69
C LYS A 172 3.80 4.51 -32.04
N ALA A 173 3.06 3.43 -31.80
CA ALA A 173 3.32 2.14 -32.42
C ALA A 173 2.44 2.00 -33.68
N THR A 174 3.06 1.73 -34.83
CA THR A 174 2.35 1.60 -36.11
C THR A 174 1.83 0.18 -36.31
N GLY A 175 0.70 0.04 -37.02
CA GLY A 175 0.07 -1.26 -37.29
C GLY A 175 -0.87 -1.71 -36.18
N GLU A 176 -1.18 -3.01 -36.17
CA GLU A 176 -1.93 -3.65 -35.09
C GLU A 176 -1.02 -3.87 -33.88
N ILE A 177 -1.58 -3.65 -32.68
CA ILE A 177 -0.91 -3.96 -31.40
C ILE A 177 -1.71 -5.09 -30.74
N ASN A 178 -1.09 -6.26 -30.66
CA ASN A 178 -1.63 -7.40 -29.93
C ASN A 178 -1.24 -7.30 -28.44
N THR A 179 -2.02 -7.88 -27.54
CA THR A 179 -1.63 -7.97 -26.12
C THR A 179 -0.33 -8.75 -25.92
N ASP A 180 0.00 -9.71 -26.79
CA ASP A 180 1.27 -10.44 -26.74
C ASP A 180 2.47 -9.53 -27.03
N ASP A 181 2.26 -8.40 -27.71
CA ASP A 181 3.31 -7.39 -27.90
C ASP A 181 3.63 -6.64 -26.61
N LEU A 182 2.63 -6.52 -25.72
CA LEU A 182 2.72 -5.81 -24.44
C LEU A 182 3.09 -6.74 -23.30
N SER A 183 2.62 -8.00 -23.35
CA SER A 183 2.80 -9.04 -22.34
C SER A 183 3.01 -10.40 -23.03
N PRO A 184 4.23 -10.66 -23.53
CA PRO A 184 4.52 -11.87 -24.30
C PRO A 184 4.25 -13.15 -23.50
N ALA A 185 3.73 -14.18 -24.16
CA ALA A 185 3.44 -15.47 -23.53
C ALA A 185 4.68 -16.14 -22.93
N GLN A 186 5.86 -15.94 -23.51
CA GLN A 186 7.14 -16.47 -23.00
C GLN A 186 7.54 -15.89 -21.63
N ASP A 187 7.01 -14.71 -21.30
CA ASP A 187 7.27 -13.99 -20.05
C ASP A 187 6.09 -14.07 -19.09
N ALA A 188 5.12 -14.96 -19.34
CA ALA A 188 3.94 -15.10 -18.49
C ALA A 188 4.29 -15.43 -17.02
N TRP A 189 5.42 -16.09 -16.78
CA TRP A 189 5.93 -16.43 -15.45
C TRP A 189 6.28 -15.20 -14.60
N SER A 190 6.60 -14.05 -15.21
CA SER A 190 6.98 -12.83 -14.49
C SER A 190 5.81 -11.88 -14.27
N ARG A 191 4.61 -12.15 -14.80
CA ARG A 191 3.43 -11.28 -14.72
C ARG A 191 3.09 -10.76 -13.31
N PRO A 192 3.21 -11.54 -12.22
CA PRO A 192 2.95 -11.03 -10.86
C PRO A 192 3.93 -9.93 -10.42
N ASP A 193 5.12 -9.86 -11.04
CA ASP A 193 6.16 -8.90 -10.76
C ASP A 193 6.14 -7.79 -11.82
N ILE A 194 5.25 -6.80 -11.62
CA ILE A 194 4.94 -5.75 -12.60
C ILE A 194 6.21 -5.08 -13.18
N PRO A 195 7.18 -4.59 -12.37
CA PRO A 195 8.35 -3.93 -12.92
C PRO A 195 9.26 -4.85 -13.72
N LEU A 196 9.38 -6.13 -13.32
CA LEU A 196 10.15 -7.12 -14.08
C LEU A 196 9.46 -7.43 -15.41
N HIS A 197 8.15 -7.69 -15.38
CA HIS A 197 7.38 -8.03 -16.57
C HIS A 197 7.33 -6.89 -17.59
N ALA A 198 7.29 -5.63 -17.11
CA ALA A 198 7.27 -4.45 -17.97
C ALA A 198 8.49 -4.35 -18.91
N ARG A 199 9.61 -4.97 -18.57
CA ARG A 199 10.81 -5.04 -19.43
C ARG A 199 10.57 -5.82 -20.72
N ALA A 200 9.55 -6.69 -20.76
CA ALA A 200 9.21 -7.50 -21.93
C ALA A 200 8.28 -6.77 -22.92
N MET A 201 7.71 -5.61 -22.54
CA MET A 201 6.82 -4.83 -23.41
C MET A 201 7.59 -4.36 -24.64
N PHE A 202 7.10 -4.75 -25.83
CA PHE A 202 7.72 -4.46 -27.12
C PHE A 202 9.19 -4.92 -27.27
N LYS A 203 9.59 -6.02 -26.59
CA LYS A 203 10.93 -6.61 -26.73
C LYS A 203 11.26 -7.17 -28.13
N MET A 204 10.22 -7.45 -28.92
CA MET A 204 10.35 -7.87 -30.32
C MET A 204 10.36 -6.64 -31.23
N THR A 205 11.43 -6.49 -32.03
CA THR A 205 11.61 -5.38 -32.96
C THR A 205 10.43 -5.25 -33.92
N ARG A 206 10.01 -4.00 -34.17
CA ARG A 206 9.02 -3.66 -35.18
C ARG A 206 9.29 -2.28 -35.76
N ASP A 207 8.56 -1.94 -36.82
CA ASP A 207 8.72 -0.64 -37.48
C ASP A 207 8.53 0.51 -36.49
N GLY A 208 9.45 1.47 -36.51
CA GLY A 208 9.49 2.61 -35.60
C GLY A 208 9.81 2.29 -34.12
N MET A 209 10.11 1.04 -33.75
CA MET A 209 10.46 0.67 -32.37
C MET A 209 11.75 -0.14 -32.28
N HIS A 210 12.64 0.33 -31.41
CA HIS A 210 13.98 -0.20 -31.24
C HIS A 210 14.17 -0.60 -29.77
N PRO A 211 13.91 -1.86 -29.41
CA PRO A 211 14.17 -2.33 -28.05
C PRO A 211 15.68 -2.29 -27.76
N GLU A 212 16.04 -2.08 -26.49
CA GLU A 212 17.46 -2.09 -26.06
C GLU A 212 18.10 -3.46 -26.31
N GLU A 213 17.34 -4.53 -26.03
CA GLU A 213 17.69 -5.92 -26.33
C GLU A 213 16.54 -6.56 -27.12
N HIS A 214 16.86 -7.21 -28.25
CA HIS A 214 15.87 -7.92 -29.04
C HIS A 214 15.64 -9.32 -28.46
N GLY A 215 14.37 -9.66 -28.18
CA GLY A 215 13.94 -11.02 -27.86
C GLY A 215 13.27 -11.16 -26.51
#